data_AF-A0A812TXD3-F1
#
_entry.id   AF-A0A812TXD3-F1
#
_cell.length_a   1.000
_cell.length_b   1.000
_cell.length_c   1.000
_cell.angle_alpha   90.00
_cell.angle_beta   90.00
_cell.angle_gamma   90.00
#
_symmetry.space_group_name_H-M   'P 1'
#
loop_
_entity.id
_entity.type
_entity.pdbx_description
1 polymer ?
#
loop_
_entity_poly.entity_id
_entity_poly.type
_entity_poly.pdbx_seq_one_letter_code
_entity_poly.pdbx_strand_id
1 'polypeptide(L)'
;MRVECCVVWPAVWCHTLCHQDEDEPTEVKPHVYKGQVLRLLEFGAIISLEGHGDGWIDPRELQESCEEIIRAADLLKRNQACFVRIIGVGSGGMLKLSLRGVDQRTGKARQFAVQPELSTPRSSRPSVNTAPPSPQDVLEEWDEHQDRDGEMTLDARGRTNEKFDKLVKDIQDRFEMARRQALTSFEKAAQTEWMKATLELSKALCMLDLYPPEQRHESWKQCMSEVYANRSHAHLQLMQWALAEDDCANSLQMNPEADEQFVAQVRYRRAVASEKLGNLMQALEDAESVLRFKPDSEAMSAMRNRIVTCVASRIDVQLAATEDPEIRHRLWKSLMLKWHPDKNPNVVTAAGEVCKRLNAWRPSRAGK
;
A
#
# COMPACT_ATOMS: atom_id res chain seq x y z
N MET A 1 2.48 30.80 42.52
CA MET A 1 2.33 29.62 41.65
C MET A 1 2.88 29.97 40.28
N ARG A 2 3.66 29.02 39.74
CA ARG A 2 4.50 29.06 38.52
C ARG A 2 5.74 29.96 38.60
N VAL A 3 6.86 29.27 38.46
CA VAL A 3 8.24 29.69 38.55
C VAL A 3 8.72 29.86 37.11
N GLU A 4 9.16 31.06 36.74
CA GLU A 4 10.00 31.29 35.58
C GLU A 4 11.46 31.19 36.04
N CYS A 5 12.22 30.26 35.45
CA CYS A 5 13.66 30.19 35.62
C CYS A 5 14.33 30.69 34.33
N CYS A 6 14.89 31.90 34.41
CA CYS A 6 15.99 32.32 33.55
C CYS A 6 17.24 31.50 33.89
N VAL A 7 17.97 31.03 32.87
CA VAL A 7 19.40 30.71 33.02
C VAL A 7 20.14 31.37 31.86
N VAL A 8 21.24 32.02 32.23
CA VAL A 8 22.06 32.96 31.48
C VAL A 8 23.39 32.27 31.08
N TRP A 9 24.13 32.86 30.12
CA TRP A 9 25.60 32.85 29.88
C TRP A 9 26.11 32.30 28.51
N PRO A 10 27.25 32.82 27.96
CA PRO A 10 27.26 33.63 26.75
C PRO A 10 28.34 33.25 25.71
N ALA A 11 28.39 34.00 24.60
CA ALA A 11 29.38 33.89 23.53
C ALA A 11 30.64 34.75 23.79
N VAL A 12 31.85 34.22 23.57
CA VAL A 12 33.10 34.99 23.37
C VAL A 12 34.15 34.17 22.56
N TRP A 13 34.49 34.70 21.37
CA TRP A 13 35.78 34.67 20.62
C TRP A 13 36.06 33.75 19.41
N CYS A 14 36.01 34.41 18.23
CA CYS A 14 36.96 34.42 17.08
C CYS A 14 38.44 34.12 17.44
N HIS A 15 39.37 33.67 16.58
CA HIS A 15 39.57 33.94 15.15
C HIS A 15 40.71 33.01 14.59
N THR A 16 40.57 32.60 13.32
CA THR A 16 41.63 32.46 12.28
C THR A 16 42.60 31.27 12.30
N LEU A 17 42.42 30.33 11.35
CA LEU A 17 43.49 29.85 10.45
C LEU A 17 42.87 29.19 9.21
N CYS A 18 43.16 29.77 8.05
CA CYS A 18 42.78 29.29 6.73
C CYS A 18 43.45 27.95 6.41
N HIS A 19 42.68 27.00 5.86
CA HIS A 19 43.06 26.37 4.61
C HIS A 19 41.81 25.87 3.90
N GLN A 20 41.82 26.09 2.59
CA GLN A 20 40.86 25.62 1.61
C GLN A 20 40.62 24.12 1.78
N ASP A 21 39.36 23.71 1.74
CA ASP A 21 38.88 22.75 0.75
C ASP A 21 37.37 23.00 0.59
N GLU A 22 36.99 23.48 -0.60
CA GLU A 22 35.62 23.33 -1.07
C GLU A 22 35.41 21.83 -1.31
N ASP A 23 35.02 21.09 -0.27
CA ASP A 23 34.51 19.75 -0.47
C ASP A 23 33.11 19.87 -1.08
N GLU A 24 33.05 19.60 -2.38
CA GLU A 24 31.86 19.18 -3.13
C GLU A 24 30.96 18.28 -2.26
N PRO A 25 29.63 18.23 -2.47
CA PRO A 25 28.76 17.35 -1.70
C PRO A 25 29.21 15.90 -1.90
N THR A 26 30.00 15.39 -0.95
CA THR A 26 30.50 14.02 -0.98
C THR A 26 29.29 13.10 -0.98
N GLU A 27 29.11 12.47 -2.14
CA GLU A 27 28.16 11.41 -2.42
C GLU A 27 28.05 10.49 -1.20
N VAL A 28 26.86 10.43 -0.58
CA VAL A 28 26.62 9.67 0.65
C VAL A 28 26.83 8.19 0.34
N LYS A 29 28.04 7.68 0.59
CA LYS A 29 28.36 6.26 0.38
C LYS A 29 27.45 5.41 1.29
N PRO A 30 26.63 4.50 0.73
CA PRO A 30 25.94 3.52 1.55
C PRO A 30 26.99 2.62 2.19
N HIS A 31 27.15 2.71 3.51
CA HIS A 31 28.15 1.94 4.24
C HIS A 31 27.76 0.46 4.19
N VAL A 32 28.56 -0.34 3.49
CA VAL A 32 28.45 -1.81 3.42
C VAL A 32 29.31 -2.40 4.52
N TYR A 33 28.74 -3.34 5.28
CA TYR A 33 29.38 -3.96 6.43
C TYR A 33 29.68 -5.43 6.12
N LYS A 34 30.81 -5.91 6.62
CA LYS A 34 31.19 -7.32 6.52
C LYS A 34 30.67 -8.07 7.74
N GLY A 35 30.04 -9.22 7.50
CA GLY A 35 29.52 -10.07 8.56
C GLY A 35 29.62 -11.56 8.25
N GLN A 36 29.38 -12.37 9.26
CA GLN A 36 29.40 -13.83 9.17
C GLN A 36 28.05 -14.43 9.54
N VAL A 37 27.56 -15.36 8.73
CA VAL A 37 26.29 -16.05 8.97
C VAL A 37 26.42 -16.97 10.19
N LEU A 38 25.84 -16.57 11.32
CA LEU A 38 25.85 -17.36 12.56
C LEU A 38 24.84 -18.51 12.50
N ARG A 39 23.62 -18.20 12.06
CA ARG A 39 22.48 -19.13 12.05
C ARG A 39 21.58 -18.90 10.85
N LEU A 40 21.26 -19.97 10.16
CA LEU A 40 20.20 -20.02 9.15
C LEU A 40 18.88 -20.37 9.85
N LEU A 41 17.83 -19.61 9.57
CA LEU A 41 16.47 -19.89 10.03
C LEU A 41 15.63 -20.34 8.84
N GLU A 42 14.45 -20.89 9.12
CA GLU A 42 13.50 -21.30 8.08
C GLU A 42 13.07 -20.09 7.23
N PHE A 43 12.99 -18.92 7.85
CA PHE A 43 12.68 -17.63 7.22
C PHE A 43 13.68 -16.57 7.71
N GLY A 44 14.77 -16.42 6.97
CA GLY A 44 15.80 -15.40 7.21
C GLY A 44 17.11 -15.96 7.76
N ALA A 45 18.04 -15.07 8.09
CA ALA A 45 19.36 -15.43 8.61
C ALA A 45 19.83 -14.44 9.67
N ILE A 46 20.58 -14.93 10.66
CA ILE A 46 21.25 -14.09 11.65
C ILE A 46 22.73 -14.00 11.28
N ILE A 47 23.22 -12.77 11.19
CA ILE A 47 24.58 -12.44 10.78
C ILE A 47 25.23 -11.61 11.88
N SER A 48 26.41 -12.02 12.31
CA SER A 48 27.24 -11.19 13.20
C SER A 48 28.04 -10.22 12.37
N LEU A 49 27.92 -8.92 12.66
CA LEU A 49 28.71 -7.89 12.01
C LEU A 49 30.01 -7.64 12.78
N GLU A 50 31.11 -7.48 12.05
CA GLU A 50 32.39 -7.10 12.65
C GLU A 50 32.27 -5.70 13.31
N GLY A 51 32.21 -5.67 14.64
CA GLY A 51 32.19 -4.45 15.46
C GLY A 51 30.82 -3.79 15.68
N HIS A 52 29.73 -4.29 15.09
CA HIS A 52 28.40 -3.64 15.11
C HIS A 52 27.30 -4.50 15.76
N GLY A 53 27.65 -5.68 16.28
CA GLY A 53 26.71 -6.60 16.92
C GLY A 53 25.96 -7.48 15.92
N ASP A 54 24.97 -8.23 16.43
CA ASP A 54 24.24 -9.20 15.62
C ASP A 54 23.02 -8.55 14.93
N GLY A 55 22.79 -8.95 13.69
CA GLY A 55 21.64 -8.50 12.92
C GLY A 55 20.90 -9.65 12.24
N TRP A 56 19.63 -9.38 11.94
CA TRP A 56 18.72 -10.31 11.30
C TRP A 56 18.33 -9.81 9.91
N ILE A 57 18.30 -10.72 8.95
CA ILE A 57 17.84 -10.50 7.58
C ILE A 57 16.45 -11.09 7.40
N ASP A 58 15.53 -10.25 6.94
CA ASP A 58 14.20 -10.65 6.46
C ASP A 58 14.31 -11.41 5.13
N PRO A 59 13.52 -12.49 4.91
CA PRO A 59 13.49 -13.19 3.62
C PRO A 59 13.35 -12.29 2.39
N ARG A 60 12.64 -11.16 2.51
CA ARG A 60 12.43 -10.19 1.42
C ARG A 60 13.69 -9.39 1.07
N GLU A 61 14.67 -9.37 1.96
CA GLU A 61 15.92 -8.63 1.84
C GLU A 61 17.11 -9.52 1.44
N LEU A 62 16.85 -10.80 1.14
CA LEU A 62 17.85 -11.76 0.67
C LEU A 62 18.18 -11.61 -0.83
N GLN A 63 17.24 -11.14 -1.66
CA GLN A 63 17.42 -11.08 -3.12
C GLN A 63 16.78 -9.86 -3.80
N GLU A 64 17.24 -9.56 -5.01
CA GLU A 64 16.79 -8.43 -5.83
C GLU A 64 15.46 -8.69 -6.55
N SER A 65 15.15 -9.94 -6.91
CA SER A 65 13.91 -10.33 -7.60
C SER A 65 12.82 -10.71 -6.59
N CYS A 66 11.76 -9.91 -6.53
CA CYS A 66 10.63 -10.10 -5.61
C CYS A 66 9.62 -11.19 -6.04
N GLU A 67 9.95 -12.05 -7.01
CA GLU A 67 8.97 -12.94 -7.64
C GLU A 67 8.71 -14.23 -6.84
N GLU A 68 9.66 -14.70 -6.02
CA GLU A 68 9.48 -15.88 -5.16
C GLU A 68 10.16 -15.71 -3.79
N ILE A 69 9.56 -16.24 -2.71
CA ILE A 69 10.19 -16.28 -1.38
C ILE A 69 11.07 -17.53 -1.31
N ILE A 70 12.37 -17.36 -1.56
CA ILE A 70 13.37 -18.43 -1.48
C ILE A 70 13.83 -18.60 -0.02
N ARG A 71 14.07 -19.84 0.43
CA ARG A 71 14.55 -20.07 1.80
C ARG A 71 15.99 -19.57 1.94
N ALA A 72 16.33 -19.02 3.09
CA ALA A 72 17.69 -18.51 3.35
C ALA A 72 18.78 -19.59 3.19
N ALA A 73 18.44 -20.85 3.47
CA ALA A 73 19.34 -21.99 3.33
C ALA A 73 19.72 -22.30 1.87
N ASP A 74 18.94 -21.84 0.90
CA ASP A 74 19.22 -22.08 -0.53
C ASP A 74 20.29 -21.09 -1.05
N LEU A 75 20.44 -19.93 -0.41
CA LEU A 75 21.33 -18.84 -0.82
C LEU A 75 22.57 -18.69 0.06
N LEU A 76 22.46 -19.00 1.36
CA LEU A 76 23.51 -18.80 2.35
C LEU A 76 23.88 -20.09 3.04
N LYS A 77 25.17 -20.25 3.34
CA LYS A 77 25.70 -21.35 4.16
C LYS A 77 26.10 -20.86 5.54
N ARG A 78 26.00 -21.74 6.53
CA ARG A 78 26.45 -21.45 7.90
C ARG A 78 27.95 -21.12 7.89
N ASN A 79 28.34 -20.11 8.67
CA ASN A 79 29.70 -19.56 8.76
C ASN A 79 30.24 -18.89 7.49
N GLN A 80 29.40 -18.68 6.47
CA GLN A 80 29.79 -17.95 5.26
C GLN A 80 30.00 -16.45 5.58
N ALA A 81 31.05 -15.86 5.02
CA ALA A 81 31.27 -14.42 5.04
C ALA A 81 30.39 -13.75 3.97
N CYS A 82 29.74 -12.65 4.35
CA CYS A 82 28.81 -11.91 3.49
C CYS A 82 28.92 -10.40 3.74
N PHE A 83 28.51 -9.62 2.74
CA PHE A 83 28.50 -8.18 2.80
C PHE A 83 27.05 -7.68 2.86
N VAL A 84 26.71 -6.91 3.87
CA VAL A 84 25.32 -6.52 4.16
C VAL A 84 25.22 -5.03 4.41
N ARG A 85 24.05 -4.46 4.13
CA ARG A 85 23.70 -3.08 4.45
C ARG A 85 22.78 -3.05 5.66
N ILE A 86 23.04 -2.15 6.60
CA ILE A 86 22.15 -1.91 7.73
C ILE A 86 20.99 -1.03 7.24
N ILE A 87 19.76 -1.52 7.39
CA ILE A 87 18.53 -0.80 7.03
C ILE A 87 17.91 -0.11 8.26
N GLY A 88 18.11 -0.66 9.46
CA GLY A 88 17.60 -0.06 10.69
C GLY A 88 17.89 -0.91 11.92
N VAL A 89 17.29 -0.55 13.05
CA VAL A 89 17.42 -1.28 14.32
C VAL A 89 16.05 -1.87 14.67
N GLY A 90 16.00 -3.17 14.95
CA GLY A 90 14.77 -3.88 15.34
C GLY A 90 14.45 -3.79 16.83
N SER A 91 13.24 -4.17 17.21
CA SER A 91 12.80 -4.27 18.61
C SER A 91 13.55 -5.41 19.31
N GLY A 92 14.55 -5.07 20.13
CA GLY A 92 15.42 -6.01 20.83
C GLY A 92 16.92 -5.77 20.64
N GLY A 93 17.32 -4.66 19.99
CA GLY A 93 18.73 -4.30 19.82
C GLY A 93 19.46 -5.06 18.70
N MET A 94 18.76 -5.94 17.98
CA MET A 94 19.27 -6.58 16.77
C MET A 94 19.14 -5.65 15.57
N LEU A 95 20.17 -5.59 14.73
CA LEU A 95 20.18 -4.78 13.52
C LEU A 95 19.33 -5.44 12.42
N LYS A 96 18.57 -4.64 11.67
CA LYS A 96 17.85 -5.10 10.47
C LYS A 96 18.77 -4.94 9.26
N LEU A 97 19.10 -6.05 8.62
CA LEU A 97 20.12 -6.13 7.58
C LEU A 97 19.50 -6.49 6.22
N SER A 98 20.19 -6.13 5.15
CA SER A 98 19.83 -6.49 3.78
C SER A 98 21.05 -6.85 2.94
N LEU A 99 20.90 -7.90 2.13
CA LEU A 99 21.89 -8.35 1.14
C LEU A 99 21.63 -7.72 -0.24
N ARG A 100 20.51 -7.00 -0.39
CA ARG A 100 20.10 -6.40 -1.66
C ARG A 100 21.02 -5.25 -2.07
N GLY A 101 21.39 -5.21 -3.35
CA GLY A 101 22.22 -4.13 -3.91
C GLY A 101 23.68 -4.16 -3.49
N VAL A 102 24.16 -5.27 -2.91
CA VAL A 102 25.57 -5.47 -2.53
C VAL A 102 26.14 -6.68 -3.26
N ASP A 103 27.21 -6.50 -4.02
CA ASP A 103 27.91 -7.61 -4.66
C ASP A 103 28.69 -8.40 -3.60
N GLN A 104 28.24 -9.64 -3.34
CA GLN A 104 28.82 -10.52 -2.32
C GLN A 104 30.26 -10.95 -2.60
N ARG A 105 30.75 -10.82 -3.84
CA ARG A 105 32.13 -11.16 -4.19
C ARG A 105 33.09 -9.99 -4.01
N THR A 106 32.62 -8.76 -4.21
CA THR A 106 33.47 -7.56 -4.28
C THR A 106 33.26 -6.57 -3.13
N GLY A 107 32.18 -6.71 -2.35
CA GLY A 107 31.85 -5.84 -1.22
C GLY A 107 31.46 -4.41 -1.63
N LYS A 108 31.34 -4.12 -2.94
CA LYS A 108 30.92 -2.82 -3.45
C LYS A 108 29.39 -2.75 -3.48
N ALA A 109 28.84 -1.62 -3.03
CA ALA A 109 27.44 -1.29 -3.29
C ALA A 109 27.25 -1.15 -4.81
N ARG A 110 26.26 -1.84 -5.38
CA ARG A 110 25.89 -1.64 -6.78
C ARG A 110 25.27 -0.26 -6.92
N GLN A 111 25.99 0.68 -7.53
CA GLN A 111 25.39 1.88 -8.09
C GLN A 111 24.53 1.43 -9.28
N PHE A 112 23.21 1.49 -9.15
CA PHE A 112 22.33 1.27 -10.29
C PHE A 112 22.45 2.48 -11.23
N ALA A 113 23.32 2.37 -12.24
CA ALA A 113 23.11 3.09 -13.49
C ALA A 113 21.94 2.37 -14.19
N VAL A 114 20.78 3.02 -14.25
CA VAL A 114 19.68 2.57 -15.09
C VAL A 114 20.13 2.72 -16.54
N GLN A 115 20.45 1.62 -17.20
CA GLN A 115 20.42 1.56 -18.66
C GLN A 115 19.42 0.49 -19.12
N PRO A 116 18.60 0.80 -20.14
CA PRO A 116 17.60 -0.11 -20.67
C PRO A 116 18.18 -1.03 -21.77
N GLU A 117 17.40 -2.05 -22.10
CA GLU A 117 17.48 -2.98 -23.26
C GLU A 117 18.42 -4.20 -23.08
N LEU A 118 18.14 -5.42 -23.56
CA LEU A 118 17.41 -5.87 -24.74
C LEU A 118 16.70 -7.24 -24.53
N SER A 119 15.74 -7.44 -25.43
CA SER A 119 14.92 -8.60 -25.79
C SER A 119 15.55 -10.01 -25.73
N THR A 120 14.71 -10.99 -25.41
CA THR A 120 14.85 -12.38 -25.86
C THR A 120 13.61 -12.83 -26.63
N PRO A 121 13.75 -13.71 -27.64
CA PRO A 121 12.72 -13.95 -28.64
C PRO A 121 11.56 -14.80 -28.11
N ARG A 122 10.37 -14.52 -28.65
CA ARG A 122 9.15 -15.32 -28.51
C ARG A 122 9.45 -16.80 -28.74
N SER A 123 9.23 -17.64 -27.73
CA SER A 123 8.84 -19.03 -27.93
C SER A 123 7.36 -19.19 -27.60
N SER A 124 6.63 -19.61 -28.62
CA SER A 124 5.20 -19.87 -28.69
C SER A 124 4.71 -20.87 -27.64
N ARG A 125 3.70 -20.47 -26.85
CA ARG A 125 2.64 -21.32 -26.25
C ARG A 125 1.47 -20.45 -25.74
N PRO A 126 0.28 -21.03 -25.55
CA PRO A 126 -0.96 -20.56 -26.17
C PRO A 126 -1.66 -19.42 -25.43
N SER A 127 -2.38 -18.63 -26.21
CA SER A 127 -3.34 -17.60 -25.79
C SER A 127 -4.31 -18.13 -24.74
N VAL A 128 -4.20 -17.58 -23.53
CA VAL A 128 -5.35 -17.31 -22.67
C VAL A 128 -5.27 -15.82 -22.36
N ASN A 129 -5.89 -15.02 -23.21
CA ASN A 129 -6.07 -13.58 -22.98
C ASN A 129 -6.96 -13.39 -21.76
N THR A 130 -6.38 -12.94 -20.65
CA THR A 130 -6.91 -11.91 -19.75
C THR A 130 -5.78 -11.55 -18.78
N ALA A 131 -4.88 -10.67 -19.21
CA ALA A 131 -4.08 -9.93 -18.25
C ALA A 131 -5.06 -9.16 -17.34
N PRO A 132 -4.88 -9.15 -16.01
CA PRO A 132 -5.71 -8.31 -15.15
C PRO A 132 -5.58 -6.85 -15.62
N PRO A 133 -6.71 -6.11 -15.72
CA PRO A 133 -6.71 -4.75 -16.23
C PRO A 133 -5.75 -3.88 -15.39
N SER A 134 -5.06 -2.94 -16.05
CA SER A 134 -4.14 -2.05 -15.35
C SER A 134 -4.92 -1.20 -14.34
N PRO A 135 -4.29 -0.72 -13.25
CA PRO A 135 -4.95 0.19 -12.32
C PRO A 135 -5.59 1.40 -13.01
N GLN A 136 -5.07 1.81 -14.18
CA GLN A 136 -5.64 2.87 -15.02
C GLN A 136 -6.94 2.43 -15.69
N ASP A 137 -6.98 1.28 -16.36
CA ASP A 137 -8.20 0.74 -17.01
C ASP A 137 -9.35 0.54 -16.01
N VAL A 138 -9.00 0.19 -14.78
CA VAL A 138 -9.89 -0.01 -13.63
C VAL A 138 -10.42 1.37 -13.17
N LEU A 139 -9.56 2.35 -12.94
CA LEU A 139 -9.98 3.68 -12.49
C LEU A 139 -10.74 4.51 -13.55
N GLU A 140 -10.42 4.33 -14.83
CA GLU A 140 -11.10 5.03 -15.94
C GLU A 140 -12.59 4.65 -16.04
N GLU A 141 -12.96 3.40 -15.73
CA GLU A 141 -14.36 2.92 -15.71
C GLU A 141 -15.26 3.67 -14.71
N TRP A 142 -14.66 4.38 -13.75
CA TRP A 142 -15.36 5.10 -12.68
C TRP A 142 -15.30 6.62 -12.81
N ASP A 143 -14.27 7.15 -13.46
CA ASP A 143 -14.04 8.58 -13.48
C ASP A 143 -14.61 9.31 -14.73
N GLU A 144 -15.43 8.65 -15.56
CA GLU A 144 -16.09 9.22 -16.76
C GLU A 144 -17.29 10.15 -16.48
N HIS A 145 -17.78 10.24 -15.23
CA HIS A 145 -18.92 11.09 -14.86
C HIS A 145 -18.63 11.97 -13.64
N GLN A 146 -17.66 12.87 -13.76
CA GLN A 146 -17.40 13.94 -12.78
C GLN A 146 -17.98 15.27 -13.25
N ASP A 147 -19.29 15.33 -13.46
CA ASP A 147 -20.03 16.59 -13.48
C ASP A 147 -20.96 16.58 -12.26
N ARG A 148 -20.39 16.90 -11.10
CA ARG A 148 -21.19 17.37 -9.97
C ARG A 148 -20.90 18.84 -9.79
N ASP A 149 -21.72 19.66 -10.43
CA ASP A 149 -22.01 21.00 -9.93
C ASP A 149 -22.59 20.82 -8.51
N GLY A 150 -21.72 20.84 -7.51
CA GLY A 150 -22.11 20.79 -6.11
C GLY A 150 -23.00 21.97 -5.79
N GLU A 151 -24.30 21.70 -5.63
CA GLU A 151 -25.28 22.70 -5.23
C GLU A 151 -24.91 23.29 -3.86
N MET A 152 -25.00 24.62 -3.76
CA MET A 152 -24.54 25.40 -2.60
C MET A 152 -25.22 24.97 -1.30
N THR A 153 -24.45 24.65 -0.26
CA THR A 153 -24.98 24.44 1.09
C THR A 153 -24.73 25.66 1.98
N LEU A 154 -25.82 26.33 2.37
CA LEU A 154 -25.83 27.49 3.25
C LEU A 154 -25.54 27.07 4.69
N ASP A 155 -24.74 27.86 5.42
CA ASP A 155 -24.64 27.71 6.88
C ASP A 155 -25.98 28.07 7.56
N ALA A 156 -26.16 27.69 8.83
CA ALA A 156 -27.38 27.99 9.62
C ALA A 156 -27.66 29.50 9.81
N ARG A 157 -26.84 30.39 9.23
CA ARG A 157 -26.95 31.86 9.27
C ARG A 157 -26.94 32.50 7.88
N GLY A 158 -27.00 31.72 6.80
CA GLY A 158 -27.02 32.19 5.42
C GLY A 158 -25.77 32.94 4.94
N ARG A 159 -24.58 32.74 5.52
CA ARG A 159 -23.32 33.34 5.05
C ARG A 159 -22.38 32.27 4.50
N THR A 160 -22.10 32.34 3.20
CA THR A 160 -21.01 31.61 2.56
C THR A 160 -19.68 32.15 3.08
N ASN A 161 -18.74 31.27 3.44
CA ASN A 161 -17.36 31.69 3.67
C ASN A 161 -16.69 31.75 2.31
N GLU A 162 -16.85 32.86 1.59
CA GLU A 162 -16.33 33.05 0.23
C GLU A 162 -14.85 32.66 0.08
N LYS A 163 -14.06 32.81 1.14
CA LYS A 163 -12.64 32.40 1.17
C LYS A 163 -12.47 30.88 1.19
N PHE A 164 -13.32 30.17 1.93
CA PHE A 164 -13.33 28.71 1.96
C PHE A 164 -13.80 28.16 0.62
N ASP A 165 -14.90 28.69 0.08
CA ASP A 165 -15.45 28.22 -1.21
C ASP A 165 -14.46 28.42 -2.35
N LYS A 166 -13.77 29.57 -2.36
CA LYS A 166 -12.67 29.83 -3.30
C LYS A 166 -11.52 28.82 -3.12
N LEU A 167 -11.15 28.51 -1.88
CA LEU A 167 -10.09 27.54 -1.60
C LEU A 167 -10.47 26.14 -2.09
N VAL A 168 -11.71 25.69 -1.82
CA VAL A 168 -12.24 24.40 -2.29
C VAL A 168 -12.14 24.31 -3.80
N LYS A 169 -12.65 25.32 -4.50
CA LYS A 169 -12.61 25.41 -5.96
C LYS A 169 -11.18 25.40 -6.50
N ASP A 170 -10.29 26.19 -5.91
CA ASP A 170 -8.88 26.25 -6.30
C ASP A 170 -8.16 24.90 -6.10
N ILE A 171 -8.59 24.07 -5.13
CA ILE A 171 -8.03 22.73 -4.91
C ILE A 171 -8.55 21.75 -5.97
N GLN A 172 -9.86 21.76 -6.24
CA GLN A 172 -10.51 20.92 -7.25
C GLN A 172 -9.94 21.20 -8.64
N ASP A 173 -9.89 22.48 -9.05
CA ASP A 173 -9.37 22.91 -10.36
C ASP A 173 -7.90 22.48 -10.56
N ARG A 174 -7.07 22.60 -9.51
CA ARG A 174 -5.66 22.17 -9.56
C ARG A 174 -5.52 20.66 -9.71
N PHE A 175 -6.34 19.88 -9.02
CA PHE A 175 -6.30 18.43 -9.13
C PHE A 175 -6.73 17.97 -10.54
N GLU A 176 -7.83 18.54 -11.07
CA GLU A 176 -8.27 18.24 -12.43
C GLU A 176 -7.24 18.62 -13.48
N MET A 177 -6.59 19.77 -13.33
CA MET A 177 -5.52 20.19 -14.23
C MET A 177 -4.36 19.20 -14.22
N ALA A 178 -3.90 18.79 -13.03
CA ALA A 178 -2.84 17.79 -12.91
C ALA A 178 -3.24 16.44 -13.51
N ARG A 179 -4.50 16.02 -13.31
CA ARG A 179 -5.05 14.80 -13.92
C ARG A 179 -5.07 14.86 -15.44
N ARG A 180 -5.54 15.97 -16.03
CA ARG A 180 -5.54 16.17 -17.50
C ARG A 180 -4.12 16.17 -18.07
N GLN A 181 -3.19 16.83 -17.37
CA GLN A 181 -1.78 16.85 -17.77
C GLN A 181 -1.15 15.46 -17.68
N ALA A 182 -1.45 14.70 -16.63
CA ALA A 182 -0.93 13.35 -16.47
C ALA A 182 -1.44 12.40 -17.56
N LEU A 183 -2.72 12.46 -17.92
CA LEU A 183 -3.32 11.65 -18.99
C LEU A 183 -2.74 11.94 -20.38
N THR A 184 -2.29 13.18 -20.61
CA THR A 184 -1.70 13.60 -21.90
C THR A 184 -0.18 13.41 -21.96
N SER A 185 0.45 13.06 -20.84
CA SER A 185 1.90 13.00 -20.69
C SER A 185 2.45 11.58 -20.84
N PHE A 186 3.71 11.47 -21.27
CA PHE A 186 4.48 10.22 -21.20
C PHE A 186 4.71 9.81 -19.74
N GLU A 187 4.86 8.50 -19.48
CA GLU A 187 4.88 7.90 -18.13
C GLU A 187 5.69 8.68 -17.08
N LYS A 188 6.91 9.12 -17.40
CA LYS A 188 7.77 9.88 -16.46
C LYS A 188 7.22 11.27 -16.15
N ALA A 189 6.69 11.97 -17.14
CA ALA A 189 6.06 13.27 -16.96
C ALA A 189 4.73 13.14 -16.19
N ALA A 190 3.95 12.10 -16.49
CA ALA A 190 2.73 11.79 -15.75
C ALA A 190 3.00 11.56 -14.25
N GLN A 191 4.05 10.79 -13.91
CA GLN A 191 4.47 10.59 -12.51
C GLN A 191 4.79 11.92 -11.81
N THR A 192 5.50 12.84 -12.49
CA THR A 192 5.82 14.13 -11.88
C THR A 192 4.58 14.99 -11.63
N GLU A 193 3.59 14.94 -12.51
CA GLU A 193 2.32 15.66 -12.29
C GLU A 193 1.52 15.06 -11.14
N TRP A 194 1.46 13.73 -11.01
CA TRP A 194 0.84 13.09 -9.87
C TRP A 194 1.54 13.42 -8.55
N MET A 195 2.88 13.46 -8.52
CA MET A 195 3.63 13.87 -7.33
C MET A 195 3.32 15.32 -6.91
N LYS A 196 3.21 16.24 -7.88
CA LYS A 196 2.82 17.64 -7.61
C LYS A 196 1.39 17.69 -7.07
N ALA A 197 0.46 16.93 -7.66
CA ALA A 197 -0.93 16.86 -7.19
C ALA A 197 -1.00 16.36 -5.74
N THR A 198 -0.28 15.28 -5.40
CA THR A 198 -0.19 14.76 -4.02
C THR A 198 0.33 15.81 -3.04
N LEU A 199 1.34 16.59 -3.43
CA LEU A 199 1.89 17.66 -2.59
C LEU A 199 0.86 18.78 -2.36
N GLU A 200 0.19 19.24 -3.40
CA GLU A 200 -0.84 20.29 -3.29
C GLU A 200 -2.03 19.84 -2.44
N LEU A 201 -2.50 18.60 -2.61
CA LEU A 201 -3.57 18.03 -1.79
C LEU A 201 -3.14 17.84 -0.33
N SER A 202 -1.89 17.49 -0.07
CA SER A 202 -1.37 17.40 1.29
C SER A 202 -1.31 18.78 1.97
N LYS A 203 -0.90 19.82 1.24
CA LYS A 203 -0.99 21.22 1.74
C LYS A 203 -2.44 21.61 2.02
N ALA A 204 -3.38 21.22 1.16
CA ALA A 204 -4.80 21.47 1.36
C ALA A 204 -5.32 20.85 2.67
N LEU A 205 -4.99 19.58 2.92
CA LEU A 205 -5.34 18.91 4.18
C LEU A 205 -4.75 19.65 5.39
N CYS A 206 -3.47 20.05 5.33
CA CYS A 206 -2.88 20.86 6.41
C CYS A 206 -3.62 22.18 6.63
N MET A 207 -4.01 22.87 5.56
CA MET A 207 -4.79 24.11 5.67
C MET A 207 -6.17 23.86 6.31
N LEU A 208 -6.84 22.76 5.94
CA LEU A 208 -8.13 22.37 6.48
C LEU A 208 -8.04 21.95 7.95
N ASP A 209 -6.95 21.28 8.35
CA ASP A 209 -6.68 20.90 9.75
C ASP A 209 -6.46 22.12 10.67
N LEU A 210 -5.95 23.23 10.12
CA LEU A 210 -5.77 24.49 10.85
C LEU A 210 -7.10 25.21 11.13
N TYR A 211 -8.23 24.81 10.53
CA TYR A 211 -9.52 25.41 10.83
C TYR A 211 -9.96 25.11 12.27
N PRO A 212 -10.46 26.13 13.01
CA PRO A 212 -10.94 25.96 14.37
C PRO A 212 -12.05 24.89 14.45
N PRO A 213 -12.08 24.04 15.49
CA PRO A 213 -13.09 22.99 15.64
C PRO A 213 -14.54 23.50 15.56
N GLU A 214 -14.77 24.71 16.05
CA GLU A 214 -16.08 25.39 16.05
C GLU A 214 -16.62 25.70 14.64
N GLN A 215 -15.74 25.76 13.64
CA GLN A 215 -16.06 26.07 12.24
C GLN A 215 -16.05 24.83 11.34
N ARG A 216 -15.80 23.63 11.90
CA ARG A 216 -15.82 22.37 11.15
C ARG A 216 -17.26 21.89 10.98
N HIS A 217 -17.98 22.57 10.11
CA HIS A 217 -19.34 22.22 9.70
C HIS A 217 -19.34 21.10 8.65
N GLU A 218 -20.52 20.71 8.18
CA GLU A 218 -20.69 19.60 7.23
C GLU A 218 -19.93 19.83 5.92
N SER A 219 -19.91 21.07 5.41
CA SER A 219 -19.14 21.44 4.22
C SER A 219 -17.62 21.23 4.39
N TRP A 220 -17.08 21.43 5.60
CA TRP A 220 -15.69 21.14 5.90
C TRP A 220 -15.41 19.63 5.84
N LYS A 221 -16.31 18.80 6.37
CA LYS A 221 -16.17 17.33 6.33
C LYS A 221 -16.25 16.82 4.90
N GLN A 222 -17.19 17.34 4.11
CA GLN A 222 -17.31 17.02 2.69
C GLN A 222 -16.03 17.38 1.95
N CYS A 223 -15.54 18.61 2.09
CA CYS A 223 -14.28 19.02 1.46
C CYS A 223 -13.10 18.14 1.90
N MET A 224 -12.94 17.88 3.19
CA MET A 224 -11.89 16.98 3.68
C MET A 224 -11.99 15.59 3.08
N SER A 225 -13.19 15.03 3.03
CA SER A 225 -13.46 13.72 2.42
C SER A 225 -13.07 13.68 0.94
N GLU A 226 -13.41 14.72 0.17
CA GLU A 226 -13.04 14.87 -1.25
C GLU A 226 -11.53 15.01 -1.45
N VAL A 227 -10.85 15.80 -0.62
CA VAL A 227 -9.39 15.97 -0.72
C VAL A 227 -8.67 14.66 -0.42
N TYR A 228 -9.10 13.90 0.59
CA TYR A 228 -8.59 12.54 0.83
C TYR A 228 -8.87 11.60 -0.35
N ALA A 229 -10.08 11.64 -0.92
CA ALA A 229 -10.43 10.81 -2.07
C ALA A 229 -9.54 11.13 -3.29
N ASN A 230 -9.30 12.40 -3.58
CA ASN A 230 -8.43 12.84 -4.67
C ASN A 230 -6.96 12.47 -4.42
N ARG A 231 -6.50 12.58 -3.18
CA ARG A 231 -5.13 12.22 -2.81
C ARG A 231 -4.90 10.72 -2.92
N SER A 232 -5.89 9.90 -2.53
CA SER A 232 -5.85 8.45 -2.73
C SER A 232 -5.72 8.07 -4.20
N HIS A 233 -6.39 8.78 -5.11
CA HIS A 233 -6.27 8.55 -6.55
C HIS A 233 -4.84 8.84 -7.04
N ALA A 234 -4.27 9.98 -6.64
CA ALA A 234 -2.89 10.30 -6.97
C ALA A 234 -1.91 9.24 -6.42
N HIS A 235 -2.13 8.75 -5.19
CA HIS A 235 -1.33 7.66 -4.62
C HIS A 235 -1.45 6.34 -5.39
N LEU A 236 -2.64 5.99 -5.89
CA LEU A 236 -2.81 4.81 -6.75
C LEU A 236 -2.00 4.92 -8.04
N GLN A 237 -1.99 6.08 -8.69
CA GLN A 237 -1.20 6.33 -9.90
C GLN A 237 0.31 6.27 -9.63
N LEU A 238 0.73 6.60 -8.42
CA LEU A 238 2.11 6.50 -7.94
C LEU A 238 2.46 5.12 -7.35
N MET A 239 1.53 4.14 -7.38
CA MET A 239 1.70 2.81 -6.78
C MET A 239 1.97 2.82 -5.27
N GLN A 240 1.55 3.88 -4.57
CA GLN A 240 1.70 4.04 -3.13
C GLN A 240 0.47 3.45 -2.41
N TRP A 241 0.33 2.13 -2.48
CA TRP A 241 -0.89 1.41 -2.09
C TRP A 241 -1.31 1.64 -0.63
N ALA A 242 -0.38 1.62 0.32
CA ALA A 242 -0.68 1.82 1.73
C ALA A 242 -1.26 3.21 2.01
N LEU A 243 -0.64 4.26 1.44
CA LEU A 243 -1.13 5.64 1.59
C LEU A 243 -2.50 5.82 0.93
N ALA A 244 -2.74 5.15 -0.20
CA ALA A 244 -4.05 5.17 -0.86
C ALA A 244 -5.14 4.50 -0.01
N GLU A 245 -4.84 3.36 0.62
CA GLU A 245 -5.77 2.65 1.52
C GLU A 245 -6.16 3.52 2.73
N ASP A 246 -5.16 4.15 3.36
CA ASP A 246 -5.35 5.07 4.49
C ASP A 246 -6.19 6.29 4.10
N ASP A 247 -5.90 6.91 2.96
CA ASP A 247 -6.66 8.06 2.46
C ASP A 247 -8.11 7.70 2.14
N CYS A 248 -8.36 6.54 1.53
CA CYS A 248 -9.73 6.07 1.31
C CYS A 248 -10.46 5.82 2.63
N ALA A 249 -9.79 5.25 3.64
CA ALA A 249 -10.39 5.04 4.95
C ALA A 249 -10.74 6.37 5.64
N ASN A 250 -9.82 7.35 5.63
CA ASN A 250 -10.04 8.68 6.15
C ASN A 250 -11.19 9.39 5.43
N SER A 251 -11.25 9.29 4.10
CA SER A 251 -12.32 9.87 3.28
C SER A 251 -13.70 9.38 3.70
N LEU A 252 -13.88 8.06 3.82
CA LEU A 252 -15.13 7.44 4.27
C LEU A 252 -15.47 7.76 5.73
N GLN A 253 -14.46 7.95 6.59
CA GLN A 253 -14.67 8.33 7.98
C GLN A 253 -15.11 9.79 8.13
N MET A 254 -14.58 10.70 7.30
CA MET A 254 -14.89 12.12 7.35
C MET A 254 -16.33 12.40 6.95
N ASN A 255 -16.83 11.71 5.92
CA ASN A 255 -18.20 11.87 5.44
C ASN A 255 -18.91 10.51 5.31
N PRO A 256 -19.44 9.95 6.42
CA PRO A 256 -20.17 8.68 6.40
C PRO A 256 -21.52 8.77 5.67
N GLU A 257 -22.10 9.97 5.57
CA GLU A 257 -23.39 10.25 4.95
C GLU A 257 -23.25 10.72 3.49
N ALA A 258 -22.05 10.60 2.91
CA ALA A 258 -21.80 10.92 1.52
C ALA A 258 -22.69 10.10 0.59
N ASP A 259 -22.93 10.63 -0.61
CA ASP A 259 -23.76 9.93 -1.59
C ASP A 259 -23.19 8.57 -1.95
N GLU A 260 -24.08 7.63 -2.20
CA GLU A 260 -23.73 6.24 -2.47
C GLU A 260 -22.73 6.09 -3.63
N GLN A 261 -22.83 6.94 -4.65
CA GLN A 261 -21.89 6.98 -5.77
C GLN A 261 -20.47 7.37 -5.34
N PHE A 262 -20.33 8.41 -4.51
CA PHE A 262 -19.04 8.86 -4.00
C PHE A 262 -18.42 7.77 -3.10
N VAL A 263 -19.24 7.22 -2.20
CA VAL A 263 -18.82 6.12 -1.32
C VAL A 263 -18.34 4.92 -2.14
N ALA A 264 -19.06 4.54 -3.20
CA ALA A 264 -18.66 3.45 -4.07
C ALA A 264 -17.36 3.76 -4.82
N GLN A 265 -17.12 5.00 -5.26
CA GLN A 265 -15.87 5.42 -5.90
C GLN A 265 -14.67 5.32 -4.95
N VAL A 266 -14.83 5.74 -3.69
CA VAL A 266 -13.76 5.64 -2.70
C VAL A 266 -13.50 4.17 -2.33
N ARG A 267 -14.53 3.35 -2.17
CA ARG A 267 -14.38 1.90 -1.93
C ARG A 267 -13.73 1.19 -3.10
N TYR A 268 -14.02 1.58 -4.34
CA TYR A 268 -13.35 1.07 -5.53
C TYR A 268 -11.83 1.28 -5.45
N ARG A 269 -11.41 2.51 -5.17
CA ARG A 269 -9.99 2.88 -5.00
C ARG A 269 -9.34 2.10 -3.86
N ARG A 270 -10.05 1.95 -2.73
CA ARG A 270 -9.59 1.15 -1.59
C ARG A 270 -9.46 -0.33 -1.90
N ALA A 271 -10.38 -0.91 -2.67
CA ALA A 271 -10.33 -2.31 -3.09
C ALA A 271 -9.08 -2.60 -3.92
N VAL A 272 -8.76 -1.71 -4.87
CA VAL A 272 -7.55 -1.80 -5.69
C VAL A 272 -6.29 -1.74 -4.81
N ALA A 273 -6.20 -0.78 -3.90
CA ALA A 273 -5.07 -0.66 -2.97
C ALA A 273 -4.93 -1.91 -2.08
N SER A 274 -6.03 -2.36 -1.49
CA SER A 274 -6.09 -3.52 -0.58
C SER A 274 -5.70 -4.82 -1.31
N GLU A 275 -6.11 -5.02 -2.56
CA GLU A 275 -5.71 -6.17 -3.37
C GLU A 275 -4.19 -6.19 -3.56
N LYS A 276 -3.57 -5.04 -3.87
CA LYS A 276 -2.11 -4.94 -4.05
C LYS A 276 -1.33 -5.14 -2.75
N LEU A 277 -1.89 -4.77 -1.60
CA LEU A 277 -1.30 -5.02 -0.28
C LEU A 277 -1.47 -6.47 0.19
N GLY A 278 -2.34 -7.26 -0.46
CA GLY A 278 -2.69 -8.61 -0.05
C GLY A 278 -3.75 -8.66 1.06
N ASN A 279 -4.40 -7.53 1.36
CA ASN A 279 -5.53 -7.40 2.29
C ASN A 279 -6.83 -7.91 1.63
N LEU A 280 -6.85 -9.21 1.29
CA LEU A 280 -7.89 -9.81 0.44
C LEU A 280 -9.31 -9.69 1.03
N MET A 281 -9.47 -9.75 2.36
CA MET A 281 -10.79 -9.65 2.99
C MET A 281 -11.41 -8.26 2.81
N GLN A 282 -10.62 -7.21 3.03
CA GLN A 282 -11.05 -5.83 2.87
C GLN A 282 -11.31 -5.51 1.40
N ALA A 283 -10.42 -5.95 0.50
CA ALA A 283 -10.62 -5.83 -0.94
C ALA A 283 -11.93 -6.50 -1.40
N LEU A 284 -12.27 -7.66 -0.82
CA LEU A 284 -13.50 -8.39 -1.15
C LEU A 284 -14.76 -7.66 -0.68
N GLU A 285 -14.73 -7.12 0.54
CA GLU A 285 -15.84 -6.34 1.10
C GLU A 285 -16.09 -5.08 0.28
N ASP A 286 -15.02 -4.35 -0.05
CA ASP A 286 -15.12 -3.17 -0.90
C ASP A 286 -15.64 -3.53 -2.30
N ALA A 287 -15.12 -4.57 -2.94
CA ALA A 287 -15.59 -5.02 -4.26
C ALA A 287 -17.07 -5.43 -4.25
N GLU A 288 -17.55 -6.14 -3.23
CA GLU A 288 -18.98 -6.47 -3.11
C GLU A 288 -19.84 -5.23 -2.92
N SER A 289 -19.42 -4.30 -2.07
CA SER A 289 -20.16 -3.06 -1.85
C SER A 289 -20.29 -2.25 -3.14
N VAL A 290 -19.23 -2.22 -3.95
CA VAL A 290 -19.22 -1.55 -5.25
C VAL A 290 -20.15 -2.24 -6.23
N LEU A 291 -20.13 -3.57 -6.29
CA LEU A 291 -21.00 -4.36 -7.17
C LEU A 291 -22.48 -4.27 -6.80
N ARG A 292 -22.82 -3.92 -5.55
CA ARG A 292 -24.21 -3.60 -5.17
C ARG A 292 -24.69 -2.31 -5.83
N PHE A 293 -23.81 -1.32 -5.96
CA PHE A 293 -24.12 -0.03 -6.59
C PHE A 293 -24.01 -0.10 -8.12
N LYS A 294 -22.93 -0.69 -8.66
CA LYS A 294 -22.67 -0.87 -10.10
C LYS A 294 -22.44 -2.36 -10.42
N PRO A 295 -23.50 -3.15 -10.65
CA PRO A 295 -23.39 -4.58 -10.94
C PRO A 295 -22.64 -4.91 -12.23
N ASP A 296 -22.65 -3.98 -13.19
CA ASP A 296 -22.09 -4.16 -14.53
C ASP A 296 -20.56 -3.95 -14.59
N SER A 297 -19.91 -3.63 -13.47
CA SER A 297 -18.46 -3.46 -13.44
C SER A 297 -17.74 -4.79 -13.60
N GLU A 298 -17.27 -5.06 -14.82
CA GLU A 298 -16.47 -6.24 -15.15
C GLU A 298 -15.19 -6.30 -14.32
N ALA A 299 -14.53 -5.15 -14.10
CA ALA A 299 -13.29 -5.05 -13.33
C ALA A 299 -13.47 -5.54 -11.88
N MET A 300 -14.54 -5.10 -11.20
CA MET A 300 -14.83 -5.51 -9.82
C MET A 300 -15.32 -6.96 -9.73
N SER A 301 -16.13 -7.41 -10.69
CA SER A 301 -16.56 -8.81 -10.75
C SER A 301 -15.37 -9.75 -10.95
N ALA A 302 -14.43 -9.36 -11.82
CA ALA A 302 -13.17 -10.08 -12.02
C ALA A 302 -12.31 -10.07 -10.75
N MET A 303 -12.17 -8.92 -10.07
CA MET A 303 -11.44 -8.81 -8.80
C MET A 303 -12.03 -9.72 -7.72
N ARG A 304 -13.35 -9.65 -7.50
CA ARG A 304 -14.07 -10.53 -6.58
C ARG A 304 -13.77 -12.00 -6.88
N ASN A 305 -13.90 -12.41 -8.14
CA ASN A 305 -13.67 -13.81 -8.56
C ASN A 305 -12.22 -14.26 -8.33
N ARG A 306 -11.22 -13.39 -8.60
CA ARG A 306 -9.81 -13.67 -8.29
C ARG A 306 -9.60 -13.88 -6.80
N ILE A 307 -10.14 -13.00 -5.96
CA ILE A 307 -10.00 -13.06 -4.51
C ILE A 307 -10.66 -14.34 -3.97
N VAL A 308 -11.90 -14.62 -4.37
CA VAL A 308 -12.62 -15.85 -3.98
C VAL A 308 -11.84 -17.10 -4.38
N THR A 309 -11.30 -17.14 -5.60
CA THR A 309 -10.49 -18.26 -6.08
C THR A 309 -9.21 -18.43 -5.26
N CYS A 310 -8.53 -17.34 -4.91
CA CYS A 310 -7.33 -17.36 -4.07
C CYS A 310 -7.66 -17.90 -2.66
N VAL A 311 -8.71 -17.38 -2.04
CA VAL A 311 -9.19 -17.81 -0.72
C VAL A 311 -9.56 -19.30 -0.74
N ALA A 312 -10.34 -19.73 -1.72
CA ALA A 312 -10.75 -21.11 -1.84
C ALA A 312 -9.57 -22.05 -2.07
N SER A 313 -8.60 -21.64 -2.89
CA SER A 313 -7.38 -22.44 -3.13
C SER A 313 -6.53 -22.60 -1.85
N ARG A 314 -6.41 -21.54 -1.04
CA ARG A 314 -5.73 -21.62 0.27
C ARG A 314 -6.44 -22.60 1.21
N ILE A 315 -7.77 -22.58 1.22
CA ILE A 315 -8.60 -23.50 1.98
C ILE A 315 -8.42 -24.95 1.48
N ASP A 316 -8.42 -25.15 0.17
CA ASP A 316 -8.23 -26.46 -0.47
C ASP A 316 -6.87 -27.06 -0.05
N VAL A 317 -5.80 -26.27 -0.10
CA VAL A 317 -4.45 -26.69 0.34
C VAL A 317 -4.45 -27.04 1.83
N GLN A 318 -5.09 -26.23 2.68
CA GLN A 318 -5.15 -26.47 4.12
C GLN A 318 -5.89 -27.76 4.47
N LEU A 319 -7.01 -28.04 3.79
CA LEU A 319 -7.80 -29.26 3.98
C LEU A 319 -7.06 -30.50 3.44
N ALA A 320 -6.42 -30.38 2.28
CA ALA A 320 -5.63 -31.45 1.67
C ALA A 320 -4.42 -31.85 2.53
N ALA A 321 -3.75 -30.87 3.14
CA ALA A 321 -2.60 -31.10 4.03
C ALA A 321 -2.97 -31.81 5.35
N THR A 322 -4.25 -31.79 5.74
CA THR A 322 -4.70 -32.42 6.99
C THR A 322 -4.97 -33.91 6.77
N GLU A 323 -4.03 -34.79 7.09
CA GLU A 323 -4.16 -36.25 6.84
C GLU A 323 -5.28 -36.91 7.67
N ASP A 324 -5.41 -36.55 8.94
CA ASP A 324 -6.40 -37.11 9.87
C ASP A 324 -7.85 -36.72 9.46
N PRO A 325 -8.74 -37.70 9.16
CA PRO A 325 -10.12 -37.45 8.77
C PRO A 325 -10.97 -36.69 9.81
N GLU A 326 -10.75 -36.93 11.11
CA GLU A 326 -11.52 -36.28 12.17
C GLU A 326 -11.10 -34.82 12.36
N ILE A 327 -9.79 -34.54 12.29
CA ILE A 327 -9.26 -33.18 12.33
C ILE A 327 -9.71 -32.42 11.09
N ARG A 328 -9.62 -33.04 9.90
CA ARG A 328 -10.09 -32.46 8.64
C ARG A 328 -11.58 -32.11 8.70
N HIS A 329 -12.41 -32.99 9.25
CA HIS A 329 -13.85 -32.73 9.43
C HIS A 329 -14.13 -31.57 10.38
N ARG A 330 -13.41 -31.48 11.51
CA ARG A 330 -13.51 -30.35 12.44
C ARG A 330 -13.09 -29.04 11.77
N LEU A 331 -11.98 -29.05 11.03
CA LEU A 331 -11.50 -27.90 10.28
C LEU A 331 -12.51 -27.46 9.22
N TRP A 332 -13.02 -28.40 8.42
CA TRP A 332 -14.06 -28.15 7.42
C TRP A 332 -15.31 -27.50 8.04
N LYS A 333 -15.83 -28.05 9.16
CA LYS A 333 -16.96 -27.45 9.89
C LYS A 333 -16.66 -26.01 10.34
N SER A 334 -15.47 -25.78 10.88
CA SER A 334 -15.04 -24.45 11.33
C SER A 334 -14.98 -23.45 10.16
N LEU A 335 -14.45 -23.87 9.01
CA LEU A 335 -14.35 -23.05 7.81
C LEU A 335 -15.73 -22.76 7.20
N MET A 336 -16.63 -23.75 7.16
CA MET A 336 -18.02 -23.57 6.73
C MET A 336 -18.76 -22.56 7.61
N LEU A 337 -18.56 -22.59 8.93
CA LEU A 337 -19.17 -21.62 9.84
C LEU A 337 -18.56 -20.22 9.66
N LYS A 338 -17.23 -20.14 9.45
CA LYS A 338 -16.53 -18.87 9.22
C LYS A 338 -17.03 -18.17 7.96
N TRP A 339 -17.22 -18.92 6.87
CA TRP A 339 -17.66 -18.41 5.57
C TRP A 339 -19.16 -18.52 5.35
N HIS A 340 -19.95 -18.77 6.39
CA HIS A 340 -21.40 -18.82 6.24
C HIS A 340 -21.94 -17.43 5.82
N PRO A 341 -22.88 -17.34 4.86
CA PRO A 341 -23.46 -16.06 4.43
C PRO A 341 -24.03 -15.23 5.59
N ASP A 342 -24.73 -15.85 6.54
CA ASP A 342 -25.29 -15.17 7.72
C ASP A 342 -24.23 -14.53 8.62
N LYS A 343 -23.00 -15.07 8.64
CA LYS A 343 -21.88 -14.53 9.43
C LYS A 343 -21.17 -13.38 8.72
N ASN A 344 -21.39 -13.23 7.41
CA ASN A 344 -20.68 -12.28 6.57
C ASN A 344 -21.68 -11.49 5.68
N PRO A 345 -22.49 -10.60 6.26
CA PRO A 345 -23.54 -9.88 5.53
C PRO A 345 -23.00 -8.91 4.46
N ASN A 346 -21.73 -8.52 4.56
CA ASN A 346 -21.10 -7.61 3.59
C ASN A 346 -20.47 -8.36 2.40
N VAL A 347 -20.23 -9.68 2.53
CA VAL A 347 -19.63 -10.52 1.49
C VAL A 347 -20.46 -11.77 1.17
N VAL A 348 -21.80 -11.65 1.18
CA VAL A 348 -22.76 -12.76 1.09
C VAL A 348 -22.52 -13.63 -0.15
N THR A 349 -22.27 -12.98 -1.28
CA THR A 349 -22.16 -13.65 -2.59
C THR A 349 -20.89 -14.48 -2.64
N ALA A 350 -19.77 -13.87 -2.29
CA ALA A 350 -18.45 -14.49 -2.21
C ALA A 350 -18.39 -15.58 -1.14
N ALA A 351 -18.98 -15.32 0.04
CA ALA A 351 -19.10 -16.30 1.12
C ALA A 351 -19.87 -17.55 0.67
N GLY A 352 -20.96 -17.35 -0.08
CA GLY A 352 -21.72 -18.44 -0.70
C GLY A 352 -20.89 -19.25 -1.70
N GLU A 353 -20.07 -18.61 -2.53
CA GLU A 353 -19.17 -19.29 -3.47
C GLU A 353 -18.07 -20.10 -2.77
N VAL A 354 -17.45 -19.53 -1.73
CA VAL A 354 -16.47 -20.25 -0.89
C VAL A 354 -17.14 -21.47 -0.23
N CYS A 355 -18.36 -21.32 0.30
CA CYS A 355 -19.12 -22.43 0.87
C CYS A 355 -19.46 -23.52 -0.18
N LYS A 356 -19.85 -23.14 -1.40
CA LYS A 356 -20.10 -24.09 -2.49
C LYS A 356 -18.85 -24.93 -2.78
N ARG A 357 -17.67 -24.30 -2.74
CA ARG A 357 -16.39 -24.99 -2.94
C ARG A 357 -16.03 -25.90 -1.76
N LEU A 358 -16.23 -25.42 -0.53
CA LEU A 358 -16.07 -26.22 0.68
C LEU A 358 -16.98 -27.45 0.72
N ASN A 359 -18.17 -27.41 0.11
CA ASN A 359 -19.07 -28.56 0.04
C ASN A 359 -18.47 -29.76 -0.72
N ALA A 360 -17.50 -29.55 -1.62
CA ALA A 360 -16.78 -30.64 -2.28
C ALA A 360 -15.96 -31.49 -1.29
N TRP A 361 -15.56 -30.92 -0.15
CA TRP A 361 -14.83 -31.58 0.93
C TRP A 361 -15.74 -32.20 1.99
N ARG A 362 -17.07 -32.16 1.80
CA ARG A 362 -18.02 -32.72 2.76
C ARG A 362 -17.77 -34.23 2.90
N PRO A 363 -17.49 -34.74 4.12
CA PRO A 363 -17.31 -36.17 4.29
C PRO A 363 -18.58 -36.92 3.89
N SER A 364 -18.42 -37.92 3.04
CA SER A 364 -19.48 -38.84 2.66
C SER A 364 -20.02 -39.53 3.92
N ARG A 365 -21.35 -39.63 4.06
CA ARG A 365 -22.02 -40.39 5.13
C ARG A 365 -21.80 -41.92 5.02
N ALA A 366 -20.68 -42.36 4.46
CA ALA A 366 -20.35 -43.78 4.33
C ALA A 366 -19.58 -44.21 5.59
N GLY A 367 -20.30 -44.87 6.52
CA GLY A 367 -19.71 -45.48 7.71
C GLY A 367 -20.52 -45.23 8.98
N LYS A 368 -21.75 -45.75 9.04
CA LYS A 368 -22.34 -46.24 10.29
C LYS A 368 -22.52 -47.73 10.16
#